data_AF-A0A6N8X1B3-F1
#
_entry.id   AF-A0A6N8X1B3-F1
#
_cell.length_a   1.000
_cell.length_b   1.000
_cell.length_c   1.000
_cell.angle_alpha   90.00
_cell.angle_beta   90.00
_cell.angle_gamma   90.00
#
_symmetry.space_group_name_H-M   'P 1'
#
loop_
_entity.id
_entity.type
_entity.pdbx_description
1 polymer ?
#
loop_
_entity_poly.entity_id
_entity_poly.type
_entity_poly.pdbx_seq_one_letter_code
_entity_poly.pdbx_strand_id
1 'polypeptide(L)'
;FYLYEKGREKGFDRSVYSDMNLSSARTKPKPDHIRDRLVLVMINEAARVLAEGVVASAADVDLGMVMGTGFPPFRGGLLKYADDRGVAEVAGAMEALGRTCGDRYEPTALVSELARTGGSFHTAFPAGREAT
;
A
#
# COMPACT_ATOMS: atom_id res chain seq x y z
N PHE A 1 -8.06 -18.17 -9.53
CA PHE A 1 -9.22 -17.25 -9.40
C PHE A 1 -10.11 -17.26 -10.65
N TYR A 2 -9.55 -17.28 -11.86
CA TYR A 2 -10.30 -17.34 -13.13
C TYR A 2 -9.88 -18.56 -13.94
N LEU A 3 -10.76 -19.02 -14.82
CA LEU A 3 -10.47 -20.06 -15.81
C LEU A 3 -9.91 -19.42 -17.08
N TYR A 4 -8.85 -20.00 -17.63
CA TYR A 4 -8.26 -19.59 -18.90
C TYR A 4 -8.24 -20.76 -19.89
N GLU A 5 -8.65 -20.49 -21.13
CA GLU A 5 -8.58 -21.46 -22.23
C GLU A 5 -7.99 -20.78 -23.46
N LYS A 6 -6.90 -21.32 -24.00
CA LYS A 6 -6.15 -20.74 -25.14
C LYS A 6 -5.81 -19.25 -24.93
N GLY A 7 -5.40 -18.89 -23.72
CA GLY A 7 -5.02 -17.51 -23.35
C GLY A 7 -6.19 -16.54 -23.15
N ARG A 8 -7.45 -16.99 -23.22
CA ARG A 8 -8.64 -16.16 -22.98
C ARG A 8 -9.30 -16.50 -21.65
N GLU A 9 -9.65 -15.48 -20.88
CA GLU A 9 -10.46 -15.62 -19.66
C GLU A 9 -11.86 -16.17 -20.04
N LYS A 10 -12.31 -17.20 -19.32
CA LYS A 10 -13.61 -17.87 -19.50
C LYS A 10 -14.57 -17.62 -18.35
N GLY A 11 -14.15 -16.86 -17.34
CA GLY A 11 -14.93 -16.49 -16.17
C GLY A 11 -14.31 -16.98 -14.86
N PHE A 12 -15.07 -16.80 -13.76
CA PHE A 12 -14.63 -17.13 -12.41
C PHE A 12 -14.55 -18.64 -12.18
N ASP A 13 -13.44 -19.08 -11.60
CA ASP A 13 -13.29 -20.45 -11.13
C ASP A 13 -13.87 -20.58 -9.72
N ARG A 14 -15.05 -21.21 -9.62
CA ARG A 14 -15.72 -21.41 -8.32
C ARG A 14 -15.06 -22.47 -7.44
N SER A 15 -14.25 -23.37 -8.00
CA SER A 15 -13.54 -24.40 -7.22
C SER A 15 -12.49 -23.80 -6.29
N VAL A 16 -11.97 -22.63 -6.63
CA VAL A 16 -11.00 -21.87 -5.82
C VAL A 16 -11.54 -21.54 -4.42
N TYR A 17 -12.85 -21.31 -4.26
CA TYR A 17 -13.43 -21.01 -2.94
C TYR A 17 -13.34 -22.21 -2.00
N SER A 18 -13.59 -23.43 -2.50
CA SER A 18 -13.41 -24.65 -1.71
C SER A 18 -11.95 -24.87 -1.37
N ASP A 19 -11.02 -24.65 -2.32
CA ASP A 19 -9.58 -24.82 -2.08
C ASP A 19 -9.04 -23.87 -1.02
N MET A 20 -9.61 -22.66 -0.95
CA MET A 20 -9.26 -21.64 0.06
C MET A 20 -9.98 -21.84 1.38
N ASN A 21 -10.74 -22.93 1.56
CA ASN A 21 -11.61 -23.16 2.73
C ASN A 21 -12.56 -21.99 3.02
N LEU A 22 -13.02 -21.30 1.97
CA LEU A 22 -13.96 -20.18 2.08
C LEU A 22 -15.39 -20.71 1.91
N SER A 23 -16.14 -20.75 3.00
CA SER A 23 -17.51 -21.31 3.04
C SER A 23 -18.56 -20.50 2.27
N SER A 24 -18.30 -19.20 2.02
CA SER A 24 -19.05 -18.30 1.13
C SER A 24 -18.46 -16.88 1.22
N ALA A 25 -18.90 -15.96 0.36
CA ALA A 25 -18.53 -14.56 0.44
C ALA A 25 -19.05 -13.92 1.75
N ARG A 26 -18.28 -14.04 2.84
CA ARG A 26 -18.48 -13.25 4.06
C ARG A 26 -18.46 -11.77 3.69
N THR A 27 -19.48 -11.06 4.17
CA THR A 27 -19.69 -9.60 4.22
C THR A 27 -18.93 -8.79 3.16
N LYS A 28 -19.64 -8.22 2.18
CA LYS A 28 -19.06 -7.27 1.21
C LYS A 28 -18.44 -6.07 1.96
N PRO A 29 -17.11 -5.95 2.02
CA PRO A 29 -16.48 -4.81 2.67
C PRO A 29 -16.75 -3.54 1.85
N LYS A 30 -16.76 -2.38 2.50
CA LYS A 30 -16.81 -1.11 1.78
C LYS A 30 -15.59 -0.98 0.86
N PRO A 31 -15.71 -0.43 -0.36
CA PRO A 31 -14.59 -0.30 -1.30
C PRO A 31 -13.36 0.39 -0.69
N ASP A 32 -13.56 1.44 0.11
CA ASP A 32 -12.47 2.16 0.78
C ASP A 32 -11.71 1.26 1.77
N HIS A 33 -12.40 0.37 2.46
CA HIS A 33 -11.78 -0.59 3.39
C HIS A 33 -10.93 -1.62 2.64
N ILE A 34 -11.36 -2.05 1.45
CA ILE A 34 -10.56 -2.92 0.59
C ILE A 34 -9.31 -2.17 0.12
N ARG A 35 -9.47 -0.93 -0.34
CA ARG A 35 -8.33 -0.08 -0.77
C ARG A 35 -7.33 0.09 0.36
N ASP A 36 -7.77 0.49 1.55
CA ASP A 36 -6.86 0.75 2.66
C ASP A 36 -6.11 -0.52 3.08
N ARG A 37 -6.78 -1.68 3.10
CA ARG A 37 -6.12 -2.96 3.41
C ARG A 37 -5.04 -3.37 2.42
N LEU A 38 -5.13 -2.90 1.17
CA LEU A 38 -4.16 -3.18 0.11
C LEU A 38 -3.06 -2.12 0.06
N VAL A 39 -3.43 -0.84 0.14
CA VAL A 39 -2.51 0.28 -0.11
C VAL A 39 -1.71 0.65 1.14
N LEU A 40 -2.31 0.62 2.33
CA LEU A 40 -1.61 1.05 3.55
C LEU A 40 -0.44 0.13 3.89
N VAL A 41 -0.57 -1.19 3.67
CA VAL A 41 0.56 -2.10 3.87
C VAL A 41 1.70 -1.84 2.88
N MET A 42 1.38 -1.47 1.62
CA MET A 42 2.40 -1.09 0.64
C MET A 42 3.11 0.21 1.05
N ILE A 43 2.39 1.22 1.54
CA ILE A 43 2.99 2.45 2.06
C ILE A 43 3.92 2.14 3.23
N ASN A 44 3.52 1.22 4.12
CA ASN A 44 4.32 0.85 5.28
C ASN A 44 5.64 0.19 4.86
N GLU A 45 5.61 -0.70 3.87
CA GLU A 45 6.83 -1.30 3.31
C GLU A 45 7.69 -0.29 2.57
N ALA A 46 7.10 0.63 1.81
CA ALA A 46 7.83 1.72 1.17
C ALA A 46 8.56 2.61 2.19
N ALA A 47 7.92 2.86 3.35
CA ALA A 47 8.56 3.59 4.44
C ALA A 47 9.77 2.82 5.03
N ARG A 48 9.71 1.49 5.14
CA ARG A 48 10.86 0.67 5.56
C ARG A 48 12.01 0.76 4.56
N VAL A 49 11.71 0.59 3.27
CA VAL A 49 12.69 0.67 2.18
C VAL A 49 13.42 2.02 2.17
N LEU A 50 12.71 3.13 2.40
CA LEU A 50 13.32 4.45 2.56
C LEU A 50 14.17 4.57 3.83
N ALA A 51 13.66 4.09 4.97
CA ALA A 51 14.36 4.17 6.25
C ALA A 51 15.64 3.31 6.27
N GLU A 52 15.63 2.17 5.59
CA GLU A 52 16.75 1.25 5.42
C GLU A 52 17.77 1.72 4.36
N GLY A 53 17.46 2.78 3.61
CA GLY A 53 18.34 3.32 2.56
C GLY A 53 18.37 2.50 1.28
N VAL A 54 17.49 1.49 1.12
CA VAL A 54 17.40 0.66 -0.10
C VAL A 54 17.02 1.51 -1.32
N VAL A 55 16.20 2.54 -1.11
CA VAL A 55 15.88 3.57 -2.12
C VAL A 55 16.17 4.94 -1.53
N ALA A 56 16.74 5.83 -2.34
CA ALA A 56 17.27 7.09 -1.85
C ALA A 56 16.20 8.18 -1.66
N SER A 57 15.18 8.22 -2.51
CA SER A 57 14.16 9.28 -2.51
C SER A 57 12.74 8.74 -2.63
N ALA A 58 11.76 9.49 -2.13
CA ALA A 58 10.35 9.16 -2.28
C ALA A 58 9.91 9.14 -3.76
N ALA A 59 10.52 10.00 -4.59
CA ALA A 59 10.25 10.07 -6.02
C ALA A 59 10.68 8.79 -6.76
N ASP A 60 11.79 8.15 -6.35
CA ASP A 60 12.24 6.89 -6.97
C ASP A 60 11.29 5.73 -6.62
N VAL A 61 10.79 5.68 -5.38
CA VAL A 61 9.75 4.73 -4.99
C VAL A 61 8.51 4.92 -5.85
N ASP A 62 8.06 6.17 -6.00
CA ASP A 62 6.85 6.49 -6.77
C ASP A 62 6.99 6.15 -8.26
N LEU A 63 8.13 6.48 -8.86
CA LEU A 63 8.44 6.08 -10.23
C LEU A 63 8.42 4.56 -10.38
N GLY A 64 9.06 3.83 -9.46
CA GLY A 64 9.08 2.36 -9.45
C GLY A 64 7.69 1.75 -9.29
N MET A 65 6.84 2.31 -8.42
CA MET A 65 5.47 1.84 -8.23
C MET A 65 4.62 2.06 -9.48
N VAL A 66 4.74 3.23 -10.12
CA VAL A 66 4.00 3.56 -11.34
C VAL A 66 4.45 2.70 -12.53
N MET A 67 5.77 2.59 -12.76
CA MET A 67 6.33 1.89 -13.92
C MET A 67 6.45 0.38 -13.76
N GLY A 68 6.68 -0.11 -12.54
CA GLY A 68 6.83 -1.53 -12.26
C GLY A 68 5.50 -2.23 -12.00
N THR A 69 4.68 -1.69 -11.10
CA THR A 69 3.45 -2.37 -10.64
C THR A 69 2.18 -1.85 -11.31
N GLY A 70 2.28 -0.74 -12.04
CA GLY A 70 1.12 -0.07 -12.65
C GLY A 70 0.29 0.73 -11.65
N PHE A 71 0.90 1.25 -10.56
CA PHE A 71 0.19 2.13 -9.64
C PHE A 71 -0.37 3.36 -10.39
N PRO A 72 -1.60 3.83 -10.09
CA PRO A 72 -2.28 4.85 -10.90
C PRO A 72 -1.45 6.14 -11.11
N PRO A 73 -1.02 6.46 -12.36
CA PRO A 73 -0.14 7.60 -12.62
C PRO A 73 -0.74 8.96 -12.22
N PHE A 74 -2.06 9.12 -12.34
CA PHE A 74 -2.76 10.36 -11.98
C PHE A 74 -2.78 10.63 -10.46
N ARG A 75 -2.29 9.70 -9.63
CA ARG A 75 -2.07 9.90 -8.19
C ARG A 75 -0.62 10.28 -7.86
N GLY A 76 0.24 10.44 -8.88
CA GLY A 76 1.66 10.79 -8.74
C GLY A 76 2.56 9.65 -8.27
N GLY A 77 2.01 8.69 -7.52
CA GLY A 77 2.74 7.55 -6.98
C GLY A 77 2.15 7.08 -5.65
N LEU A 78 2.76 6.08 -5.03
CA LEU A 78 2.29 5.48 -3.78
C LEU A 78 2.49 6.43 -2.59
N LEU A 79 3.67 7.00 -2.46
CA LEU A 79 4.04 7.93 -1.40
C LEU A 79 3.47 9.32 -1.65
N LYS A 80 3.35 9.75 -2.91
CA LYS A 80 2.63 10.98 -3.25
C LYS A 80 1.16 10.87 -2.86
N TYR A 81 0.54 9.70 -3.09
CA TYR A 81 -0.82 9.42 -2.60
C TYR A 81 -0.90 9.48 -1.06
N ALA A 82 0.10 8.97 -0.35
CA ALA A 82 0.15 9.05 1.12
C ALA A 82 0.27 10.51 1.60
N ASP A 83 1.12 11.30 0.94
CA ASP A 83 1.31 12.72 1.25
C ASP A 83 0.05 13.54 0.97
N ASP A 84 -0.64 13.29 -0.14
CA ASP A 84 -1.90 13.97 -0.49
C ASP A 84 -3.04 13.63 0.46
N ARG A 85 -3.06 12.40 0.99
CA ARG A 85 -3.99 11.99 2.04
C ARG A 85 -3.61 12.58 3.41
N GLY A 86 -2.34 12.90 3.61
CA GLY A 86 -1.77 13.31 4.88
C GLY A 86 -1.29 12.10 5.70
N VAL A 87 -0.01 12.10 6.05
CA VAL A 87 0.65 10.98 6.73
C VAL A 87 0.03 10.69 8.11
N ALA A 88 -0.48 11.72 8.81
CA ALA A 88 -1.22 11.52 10.06
C ALA A 88 -2.53 10.73 9.88
N GLU A 89 -3.28 10.99 8.79
CA GLU A 89 -4.48 10.21 8.47
C GLU A 89 -4.11 8.77 8.10
N VAL A 90 -3.04 8.59 7.31
CA VAL A 90 -2.50 7.29 6.94
C VAL A 90 -2.13 6.46 8.19
N ALA A 91 -1.41 7.05 9.14
CA ALA A 91 -1.03 6.39 10.39
C ALA A 91 -2.28 5.99 11.21
N GLY A 92 -3.25 6.88 11.36
CA GLY A 92 -4.49 6.58 12.09
C GLY A 92 -5.31 5.46 11.43
N ALA A 93 -5.36 5.42 10.10
CA ALA A 93 -6.02 4.35 9.35
C ALA A 93 -5.28 3.00 9.50
N MET A 94 -3.95 3.03 9.48
CA MET A 94 -3.09 1.88 9.77
C MET A 94 -3.35 1.31 11.17
N GLU A 95 -3.36 2.15 12.20
CA GLU A 95 -3.67 1.72 13.58
C GLU A 95 -5.08 1.12 13.70
N ALA A 96 -6.08 1.71 13.02
CA ALA A 96 -7.43 1.17 12.99
C ALA A 96 -7.50 -0.22 12.35
N LEU A 97 -6.73 -0.43 11.28
CA LEU A 97 -6.58 -1.76 10.68
C LEU A 97 -5.78 -2.69 11.59
N GLY A 98 -4.76 -2.22 12.30
CA GLY A 98 -3.99 -3.02 13.27
C GLY A 98 -4.91 -3.66 14.31
N ARG A 99 -5.80 -2.86 14.91
CA ARG A 99 -6.78 -3.32 15.90
C ARG A 99 -7.76 -4.39 15.39
N THR A 100 -8.04 -4.42 14.10
CA THR A 100 -9.11 -5.26 13.52
C THR A 100 -8.58 -6.39 12.63
N CYS A 101 -7.36 -6.24 12.12
CA CYS A 101 -6.78 -7.07 11.06
C CYS A 101 -5.37 -7.56 11.39
N GLY A 102 -4.84 -7.22 12.57
CA GLY A 102 -3.56 -7.69 13.10
C GLY A 102 -2.37 -6.77 12.80
N ASP A 103 -1.26 -7.08 13.45
CA ASP A 103 -0.12 -6.18 13.66
C ASP A 103 0.64 -5.81 12.39
N ARG A 104 0.40 -6.52 11.27
CA ARG A 104 0.97 -6.16 9.96
C ARG A 104 0.58 -4.77 9.45
N TYR A 105 -0.44 -4.16 10.06
CA TYR A 105 -0.88 -2.81 9.76
C TYR A 105 -0.33 -1.77 10.75
N GLU A 106 0.47 -2.15 11.75
CA GLU A 106 1.09 -1.18 12.65
C GLU A 106 1.99 -0.21 11.87
N PRO A 107 1.84 1.11 12.04
CA PRO A 107 2.70 2.08 11.38
C PRO A 107 4.16 1.85 11.74
N THR A 108 5.04 1.92 10.75
CA THR A 108 6.49 1.92 10.98
C THR A 108 6.93 3.19 11.72
N ALA A 109 8.11 3.14 12.34
CA ALA A 109 8.68 4.27 13.06
C ALA A 109 8.74 5.55 12.19
N LEU A 110 9.08 5.42 10.90
CA LEU A 110 9.09 6.55 9.98
C LEU A 110 7.68 7.13 9.76
N VAL A 111 6.67 6.29 9.54
CA VAL A 111 5.28 6.74 9.38
C VAL A 111 4.80 7.45 10.63
N SER A 112 5.04 6.87 11.80
CA SER A 112 4.68 7.48 13.10
C SER A 112 5.37 8.82 13.31
N GLU A 113 6.65 8.93 12.97
CA GLU A 113 7.41 10.18 13.15
C GLU A 113 6.93 11.29 12.22
N LEU A 114 6.70 10.98 10.94
CA LEU A 114 6.13 11.93 9.99
C LEU A 114 4.72 12.36 10.40
N ALA A 115 3.88 11.42 10.85
CA ALA A 115 2.55 11.72 11.37
C ALA A 115 2.59 12.68 12.57
N ARG A 116 3.50 12.43 13.52
CA ARG A 116 3.67 13.23 14.74
C ARG A 116 4.19 14.64 14.45
N THR A 117 5.06 14.78 13.46
CA THR A 117 5.71 16.05 13.10
C THR A 117 4.94 16.86 12.05
N GLY A 118 3.87 16.30 11.48
CA GLY A 118 3.18 16.91 10.34
C GLY A 118 4.02 16.89 9.05
N GLY A 119 4.98 15.98 8.97
CA GLY A 119 5.87 15.79 7.82
C GLY A 119 5.22 15.03 6.67
N SER A 120 5.96 14.94 5.57
CA SER A 120 5.60 14.20 4.35
C SER A 120 6.80 13.39 3.86
N PHE A 121 6.55 12.32 3.09
CA PHE A 121 7.61 11.52 2.50
C PHE A 121 8.47 12.35 1.53
N HIS A 122 7.84 13.15 0.68
CA HIS A 122 8.56 13.96 -0.32
C HIS A 122 9.40 15.08 0.29
N THR A 123 9.05 15.57 1.49
CA THR A 123 9.88 16.54 2.21
C THR A 123 11.03 15.84 2.96
N ALA A 124 10.79 14.68 3.57
CA ALA A 124 11.82 13.95 4.32
C ALA A 124 12.84 13.23 3.41
N PHE A 125 12.42 12.80 2.23
CA PHE A 125 13.21 12.08 1.24
C PHE A 125 13.11 12.76 -0.13
N PRO A 126 13.69 13.98 -0.27
CA PRO A 126 13.60 14.76 -1.49
C PRO A 126 14.34 14.07 -2.66
N ALA A 127 13.96 14.44 -3.88
CA ALA A 127 14.64 13.97 -5.10
C ALA A 127 16.13 14.37 -5.11
N GLY A 128 16.96 13.51 -5.71
CA GLY A 128 18.41 13.75 -5.81
C GLY A 128 19.20 13.44 -4.55
N ARG A 129 18.56 12.86 -3.52
CA ARG A 129 19.25 12.23 -2.40
C ARG A 129 20.00 10.98 -2.89
N GLU A 130 21.18 10.71 -2.34
CA GLU A 130 21.91 9.46 -2.56
C GLU A 130 21.55 8.44 -1.47
N ALA A 131 21.43 7.16 -1.86
CA ALA A 131 21.27 6.07 -0.91
C ALA A 131 22.56 5.93 -0.08
N THR A 132 22.43 5.63 1.21
CA THR A 132 23.55 5.50 2.15
C THR A 132 24.03 4.07 2.24
#